data_AF-A0A5J4S1Y8-F1
#
_entry.id   AF-A0A5J4S1Y8-F1
#
_cell.length_a   1.000
_cell.length_b   1.000
_cell.length_c   1.000
_cell.angle_alpha   90.00
_cell.angle_beta   90.00
_cell.angle_gamma   90.00
#
_symmetry.space_group_name_H-M   'P 1'
#
loop_
_entity.id
_entity.type
_entity.pdbx_description
1 polymer ?
#
loop_
_entity_poly.entity_id
_entity_poly.type
_entity_poly.pdbx_seq_one_letter_code
_entity_poly.pdbx_strand_id
1 'polypeptide(L)'
;MNQSTNETELLDKRKKKLLCDLKSVRHRLHEVALCLQRPGALTREQYCAFADEHNALVIRKGNIERCLYQEFRMTDKQINKELTDF
;
A
#
# COMPACT_ATOMS: atom_id res chain seq x y z
N MET A 1 -18.57 2.80 31.76
CA MET A 1 -17.18 2.49 31.35
C MET A 1 -17.25 1.69 30.05
N ASN A 2 -17.15 2.32 28.87
CA ASN A 2 -17.20 1.62 27.56
C ASN A 2 -16.60 2.41 26.37
N GLN A 3 -16.18 3.66 26.56
CA GLN A 3 -15.66 4.50 25.46
C GLN A 3 -14.24 4.11 25.02
N SER A 4 -13.33 3.79 25.95
CA SER A 4 -11.93 3.48 25.60
C SER A 4 -11.76 2.14 24.86
N THR A 5 -12.64 1.17 25.12
CA THR A 5 -12.63 -0.13 24.43
C THR A 5 -13.00 0.04 22.95
N ASN A 6 -13.97 0.92 22.68
CA ASN A 6 -14.48 1.15 21.33
C ASN A 6 -13.46 1.91 20.45
N GLU A 7 -12.75 2.88 21.04
CA GLU A 7 -11.68 3.61 20.34
C GLU A 7 -10.49 2.71 19.99
N THR A 8 -10.10 1.82 20.90
CA THR A 8 -9.00 0.87 20.65
C THR A 8 -9.33 -0.09 19.51
N GLU A 9 -10.55 -0.63 19.49
CA GLU A 9 -11.01 -1.54 18.42
C GLU A 9 -11.09 -0.83 17.05
N LEU A 10 -11.53 0.43 17.03
CA LEU A 10 -11.57 1.24 15.81
C LEU A 10 -10.16 1.53 15.26
N LEU A 11 -9.19 1.80 16.14
CA LEU A 11 -7.79 1.98 15.76
C LEU A 11 -7.20 0.70 15.17
N ASP A 12 -7.46 -0.46 15.78
CA ASP A 12 -6.98 -1.75 15.28
C ASP A 12 -7.58 -2.10 13.90
N LYS A 13 -8.89 -1.86 13.71
CA LYS A 13 -9.55 -2.03 12.41
C LYS A 13 -8.92 -1.13 11.35
N ARG A 14 -8.62 0.13 11.70
CA ARG A 14 -7.96 1.07 10.79
C ARG A 14 -6.53 0.63 10.45
N LYS A 15 -5.73 0.21 11.44
CA LYS A 15 -4.38 -0.35 11.21
C LYS A 15 -4.45 -1.53 10.24
N LYS A 16 -5.35 -2.48 10.49
CA LYS A 16 -5.53 -3.67 9.66
C LYS A 16 -5.90 -3.32 8.22
N LYS A 17 -6.81 -2.36 8.04
CA LYS A 17 -7.20 -1.86 6.72
C LYS A 17 -6.00 -1.25 5.98
N LEU A 18 -5.24 -0.39 6.64
CA LEU A 18 -4.05 0.24 6.04
C LEU A 18 -2.99 -0.80 5.62
N LEU A 19 -2.75 -1.83 6.42
CA LEU A 19 -1.83 -2.91 6.05
C LEU A 19 -2.34 -3.72 4.84
N CYS A 20 -3.64 -4.04 4.80
CA CYS A 20 -4.25 -4.72 3.66
C CYS A 20 -4.18 -3.87 2.37
N ASP A 21 -4.49 -2.58 2.48
CA ASP A 21 -4.38 -1.62 1.38
C ASP A 21 -2.94 -1.51 0.89
N LEU A 22 -1.95 -1.48 1.81
CA LEU A 22 -0.52 -1.45 1.46
C LEU A 22 -0.08 -2.72 0.72
N LYS A 23 -0.53 -3.90 1.18
CA LYS A 23 -0.26 -5.18 0.51
C LYS A 23 -0.77 -5.16 -0.93
N SER A 24 -2.02 -4.73 -1.11
CA SER A 24 -2.68 -4.63 -2.42
C SER A 24 -1.97 -3.64 -3.34
N VAL A 25 -1.57 -2.46 -2.82
CA VAL A 25 -0.83 -1.46 -3.60
C VAL A 25 0.55 -1.98 -4.00
N ARG A 26 1.28 -2.65 -3.10
CA ARG A 26 2.60 -3.25 -3.41
C ARG A 26 2.48 -4.35 -4.47
N HIS A 27 1.46 -5.19 -4.37
CA HIS A 27 1.18 -6.21 -5.38
C HIS A 27 0.91 -5.58 -6.75
N ARG A 28 0.02 -4.57 -6.80
CA ARG A 28 -0.30 -3.88 -8.06
C ARG A 28 0.90 -3.14 -8.65
N LEU A 29 1.72 -2.49 -7.82
CA LEU A 29 2.98 -1.88 -8.26
C LEU A 29 3.89 -2.89 -8.94
N HIS A 30 4.00 -4.09 -8.37
CA HIS A 30 4.79 -5.17 -8.96
C HIS A 30 4.23 -5.60 -10.32
N GLU A 31 2.91 -5.81 -10.44
CA GLU A 31 2.28 -6.15 -11.72
C GLU A 31 2.51 -5.08 -12.80
N VAL A 32 2.31 -3.81 -12.45
CA VAL A 32 2.51 -2.68 -13.38
C VAL A 32 3.97 -2.57 -13.80
N ALA A 33 4.92 -2.75 -12.88
CA ALA A 33 6.34 -2.76 -13.19
C ALA A 33 6.70 -3.90 -14.17
N LEU A 34 6.11 -5.10 -13.99
CA LEU A 34 6.28 -6.21 -14.92
C LEU A 34 5.70 -5.91 -16.31
N CYS A 35 4.57 -5.19 -16.39
CA CYS A 35 4.01 -4.76 -17.67
C CYS A 35 4.94 -3.75 -18.39
N LEU A 36 5.45 -2.75 -17.67
CA LEU A 36 6.35 -1.72 -18.22
C LEU A 36 7.69 -2.29 -18.70
N GLN A 37 8.17 -3.40 -18.10
CA GLN A 37 9.42 -4.06 -18.47
C GLN A 37 9.32 -4.97 -19.71
N ARG A 38 8.15 -5.08 -20.37
CA ARG A 38 7.97 -5.91 -21.57
C ARG A 38 8.15 -5.08 -22.85
N PRO A 39 9.36 -5.02 -23.43
CA PRO A 39 9.59 -4.25 -24.66
C PRO A 39 8.75 -4.80 -25.82
N GLY A 40 8.18 -3.89 -26.62
CA GLY A 40 7.38 -4.22 -27.81
C GLY A 40 5.97 -4.74 -27.55
N ALA A 41 5.57 -4.96 -26.29
CA ALA A 41 4.25 -5.48 -25.95
C ALA A 41 3.17 -4.40 -25.74
N LEU A 42 3.58 -3.14 -25.58
CA LEU A 42 2.69 -2.03 -25.25
C LEU A 42 2.67 -1.00 -26.37
N THR A 43 1.48 -0.50 -26.69
CA THR A 43 1.35 0.75 -27.44
C THR A 43 1.82 1.93 -26.59
N ARG A 44 2.10 3.07 -27.22
CA ARG A 44 2.47 4.31 -26.51
C ARG A 44 1.41 4.70 -25.48
N GLU A 45 0.13 4.60 -25.83
CA GLU A 45 -0.99 4.94 -24.95
C GLU A 45 -1.05 4.01 -23.73
N GLN A 46 -0.87 2.70 -23.94
CA GLN A 46 -0.81 1.73 -22.85
C GLN A 46 0.38 1.99 -21.93
N TYR A 47 1.55 2.29 -22.51
CA TYR A 47 2.73 2.63 -21.72
C TYR A 47 2.50 3.86 -20.84
N CYS A 48 1.95 4.94 -21.40
CA CYS A 48 1.61 6.14 -20.63
C CYS A 48 0.62 5.81 -19.50
N ALA A 49 -0.44 5.04 -19.79
CA ALA A 49 -1.41 4.64 -18.77
C ALA A 49 -0.78 3.84 -17.62
N PHE A 50 0.09 2.88 -17.92
CA PHE A 50 0.81 2.13 -16.89
C PHE A 50 1.82 2.98 -16.12
N ALA A 51 2.48 3.94 -16.77
CA ALA A 51 3.40 4.86 -16.10
C ALA A 51 2.65 5.80 -15.13
N ASP A 52 1.48 6.31 -15.55
CA ASP A 52 0.62 7.13 -14.70
C ASP A 52 0.06 6.33 -13.52
N GLU A 53 -0.39 5.09 -13.76
CA GLU A 53 -0.83 4.16 -12.72
C GLU A 53 0.30 3.88 -11.72
N HIS A 54 1.51 3.60 -12.20
CA HIS A 54 2.68 3.37 -11.36
C HIS A 54 2.95 4.58 -10.45
N ASN A 55 2.97 5.79 -11.00
CA ASN A 55 3.19 7.02 -10.23
C ASN A 55 2.10 7.23 -9.16
N ALA A 56 0.83 7.04 -9.51
CA ALA A 56 -0.27 7.13 -8.57
C ALA A 56 -0.16 6.11 -7.42
N LEU A 57 0.23 4.88 -7.74
CA LEU A 57 0.44 3.82 -6.74
C LEU A 57 1.65 4.10 -5.83
N VAL A 58 2.75 4.66 -6.36
CA VAL A 58 3.92 5.07 -5.55
C VAL A 58 3.51 6.14 -4.53
N ILE A 59 2.76 7.15 -4.97
CA ILE A 59 2.24 8.21 -4.08
C ILE A 59 1.32 7.60 -3.02
N ARG A 60 0.39 6.73 -3.42
CA ARG A 60 -0.55 6.05 -2.51
C ARG A 60 0.19 5.19 -1.48
N LYS A 61 1.19 4.42 -1.92
CA LYS A 61 2.06 3.62 -1.04
C LYS A 61 2.71 4.50 0.03
N GLY A 62 3.33 5.61 -0.39
CA GLY A 62 4.00 6.54 0.53
C GLY A 62 3.04 7.18 1.55
N ASN A 63 1.81 7.50 1.13
CA ASN A 63 0.79 8.04 2.04
C ASN A 63 0.36 7.00 3.09
N ILE A 64 0.17 5.73 2.70
CA ILE A 64 -0.20 4.66 3.63
C ILE A 64 0.94 4.38 4.61
N GLU A 65 2.18 4.27 4.12
CA GLU A 65 3.37 4.08 4.96
C GLU A 65 3.50 5.22 5.98
N ARG A 66 3.31 6.47 5.55
CA ARG A 66 3.30 7.63 6.44
C ARG A 66 2.25 7.53 7.54
N CYS A 67 1.02 7.12 7.22
CA CYS A 67 -0.02 6.87 8.23
C CYS A 67 0.40 5.80 9.24
N LEU A 68 0.99 4.68 8.77
CA LEU A 68 1.47 3.61 9.65
C LEU A 68 2.61 4.07 10.56
N TYR A 69 3.51 4.93 10.08
CA TYR A 69 4.57 5.51 10.90
C TYR A 69 4.03 6.52 11.92
N GLN A 70 3.18 7.46 11.50
CA GLN A 70 2.77 8.58 12.33
C GLN A 70 1.67 8.20 13.34
N GLU A 71 0.67 7.44 12.88
CA GLU A 71 -0.50 7.10 13.71
C GLU A 71 -0.23 5.87 14.59
N PHE A 72 0.49 4.87 14.06
CA PHE A 72 0.68 3.57 14.72
C PHE A 72 2.13 3.32 15.17
N ARG A 73 3.05 4.27 14.93
CA ARG A 73 4.47 4.18 15.31
C ARG A 73 5.16 2.91 14.82
N MET A 74 4.71 2.35 13.70
CA MET A 74 5.32 1.16 13.13
C MET A 74 6.68 1.50 12.52
N THR A 75 7.60 0.55 12.54
CA THR A 75 8.85 0.61 11.79
C THR A 75 8.73 -0.14 10.46
N ASP A 76 9.62 0.14 9.51
CA ASP A 76 9.67 -0.61 8.24
C ASP A 76 9.76 -2.12 8.45
N LYS A 77 10.56 -2.56 9.43
CA LYS A 77 10.69 -3.98 9.78
C LYS A 77 9.37 -4.57 10.26
N GLN A 78 8.63 -3.86 11.10
CA GLN A 78 7.32 -4.31 11.58
C GLN A 78 6.28 -4.33 10.46
N ILE A 79 6.24 -3.29 9.61
CA ILE A 79 5.34 -3.26 8.45
C ILE A 79 5.65 -4.46 7.54
N ASN A 80 6.92 -4.69 7.20
CA ASN A 80 7.30 -5.79 6.32
C ASN A 80 6.98 -7.16 6.92
N LYS A 81 7.19 -7.34 8.24
CA LYS A 81 6.81 -8.57 8.93
C LYS A 81 5.30 -8.81 8.84
N GLU A 82 4.50 -7.82 9.22
CA GLU A 82 3.03 -7.91 9.19
C GLU A 82 2.52 -8.20 7.77
N LEU A 83 3.09 -7.57 6.74
CA LEU A 83 2.73 -7.83 5.36
C LEU A 83 3.08 -9.25 4.87
N THR A 84 4.05 -9.91 5.51
CA THR A 84 4.45 -11.30 5.22
C THR A 84 3.57 -12.31 5.95
N ASP A 85 3.10 -11.96 7.16
CA ASP A 85 2.25 -12.81 8.00
C ASP A 85 0.77 -12.80 7.55
N PHE A 86 0.40 -11.89 6.65
CA PHE A 86 -0.90 -11.80 5.96
C PHE A 86 -0.98 -12.69 4.73
#